data_AF-G6XMA5-F1
#
_entry.id   AF-G6XMA5-F1
#
_cell.length_a   1.000
_cell.length_b   1.000
_cell.length_c   1.000
_cell.angle_alpha   90.00
_cell.angle_beta   90.00
_cell.angle_gamma   90.00
#
_symmetry.space_group_name_H-M   'P 1'
#
loop_
_entity.id
_entity.type
_entity.pdbx_description
1 polymer ?
#
loop_
_entity_poly.entity_id
_entity_poly.type
_entity_poly.pdbx_seq_one_letter_code
_entity_poly.pdbx_strand_id
1 'polypeptide(L)'
;MLRKNEISPGDIVRVGAQVMVVLQIEDALTACPLVSVSEPHHRADVELEWHELAEAGLARLDVRCRAIPCERRGHGLERLGRMCGVAFRRIEGKALREARQRRLETDARRSGKRVRQSSAPVRAVWMEGQALMSRRESRLAGG
;
A
#
# COMPACT_ATOMS: atom_id res chain seq x y z
N MET A 1 11.30 -11.87 25.43
CA MET A 1 10.08 -12.41 24.81
C MET A 1 8.93 -11.49 25.19
N LEU A 2 8.59 -10.52 24.34
CA LEU A 2 7.54 -9.54 24.65
C LEU A 2 6.18 -10.25 24.55
N ARG A 3 5.36 -10.17 25.60
CA ARG A 3 3.99 -10.72 25.59
C ARG A 3 3.15 -9.85 24.64
N LYS A 4 2.17 -10.46 23.95
CA LYS A 4 1.18 -9.77 23.07
C LYS A 4 0.57 -8.50 23.70
N ASN A 5 0.53 -8.41 25.03
CA ASN A 5 -0.06 -7.30 25.79
C ASN A 5 0.75 -5.98 25.76
N GLU A 6 1.97 -5.96 25.24
CA GLU A 6 2.81 -4.73 25.22
C GLU A 6 2.87 -4.05 23.85
N ILE A 7 2.21 -4.62 22.84
CA ILE A 7 2.21 -4.06 21.48
C ILE A 7 0.87 -3.34 21.28
N SER A 8 0.91 -2.18 20.65
CA SER A 8 -0.25 -1.34 20.36
C SER A 8 -0.23 -0.83 18.92
N PRO A 9 -1.37 -0.38 18.37
CA PRO A 9 -1.41 0.36 17.12
C PRO A 9 -0.39 1.50 17.08
N GLY A 10 0.33 1.59 15.96
CA GLY A 10 1.42 2.53 15.75
C GLY A 10 2.80 2.05 16.23
N ASP A 11 2.88 0.96 16.99
CA ASP A 11 4.18 0.35 17.27
C ASP A 11 4.82 -0.21 16.00
N ILE A 12 6.15 -0.23 16.00
CA ILE A 12 6.95 -0.86 14.96
C ILE A 12 7.53 -2.14 15.53
N VAL A 13 7.29 -3.24 14.84
CA VAL A 13 7.67 -4.57 15.28
C VAL A 13 8.46 -5.30 14.21
N ARG A 14 9.37 -6.16 14.63
CA ARG A 14 10.00 -7.17 13.79
C ARG A 14 9.23 -8.48 13.92
N VAL A 15 8.89 -9.07 12.78
CA VAL A 15 8.25 -10.38 12.65
C VAL A 15 9.11 -11.24 11.72
N GLY A 16 9.90 -12.15 12.28
CA GLY A 16 10.94 -12.86 11.52
C GLY A 16 11.96 -11.86 10.95
N ALA A 17 12.13 -11.84 9.62
CA ALA A 17 13.03 -10.91 8.93
C ALA A 17 12.36 -9.58 8.53
N GLN A 18 11.05 -9.41 8.73
CA GLN A 18 10.29 -8.27 8.23
C GLN A 18 9.97 -7.28 9.36
N VAL A 19 10.22 -5.99 9.11
CA VAL A 19 9.81 -4.89 10.01
C VAL A 19 8.45 -4.37 9.56
N MET A 20 7.55 -4.12 10.50
CA MET A 20 6.15 -3.79 10.21
C MET A 20 5.60 -2.76 11.19
N VAL A 21 4.71 -1.89 10.70
CA VAL A 21 3.92 -0.96 11.50
C VAL A 21 2.61 -1.62 11.86
N VAL A 22 2.32 -1.72 13.16
CA VAL A 22 1.12 -2.35 13.70
C VAL A 22 -0.09 -1.44 13.43
N LEU A 23 -1.12 -1.98 12.77
CA LEU A 23 -2.40 -1.29 12.60
C LEU A 23 -3.38 -1.68 13.69
N GLN A 24 -3.48 -2.99 13.96
CA GLN A 24 -4.46 -3.53 14.90
C GLN A 24 -3.96 -4.85 15.49
N ILE A 25 -4.39 -5.12 16.72
CA ILE A 25 -4.15 -6.40 17.41
C ILE A 25 -5.49 -6.89 17.92
N GLU A 26 -5.96 -7.99 17.34
CA GLU A 26 -7.09 -8.77 17.84
C GLU A 26 -6.55 -10.18 18.15
N ASP A 27 -7.11 -11.23 17.53
CA ASP A 27 -6.58 -12.59 17.59
C ASP A 27 -5.25 -12.74 16.85
N ALA A 28 -5.11 -12.01 15.73
CA ALA A 28 -3.90 -11.89 14.94
C ALA A 28 -3.38 -10.45 14.93
N LEU A 29 -2.09 -10.32 14.61
CA LEU A 29 -1.48 -9.02 14.34
C LEU A 29 -1.79 -8.61 12.91
N THR A 30 -2.42 -7.45 12.72
CA THR A 30 -2.56 -6.82 11.41
C THR A 30 -1.57 -5.67 11.32
N ALA A 31 -0.63 -5.76 10.38
CA ALA A 31 0.45 -4.81 10.24
C ALA A 31 0.82 -4.54 8.77
N CYS A 32 1.42 -3.39 8.50
CA CYS A 32 1.93 -3.00 7.19
C CYS A 32 3.46 -3.10 7.15
N PRO A 33 4.06 -3.72 6.13
CA PRO A 33 5.51 -3.86 6.05
C PRO A 33 6.22 -2.53 5.76
N LEU A 34 7.36 -2.33 6.42
CA LEU A 34 8.37 -1.37 5.99
C LEU A 34 9.24 -2.03 4.92
N VAL A 35 9.40 -1.34 3.80
CA VAL A 35 10.13 -1.81 2.62
C VAL A 35 11.23 -0.82 2.28
N SER A 36 12.32 -1.29 1.69
CA SER A 36 13.39 -0.38 1.28
C SER A 36 12.91 0.54 0.15
N VAL A 37 13.38 1.79 0.15
CA VAL A 37 13.11 2.73 -0.94
C VAL A 37 13.63 2.25 -2.29
N SER A 38 14.61 1.34 -2.32
CA SER A 38 15.13 0.72 -3.54
C SER A 38 14.20 -0.32 -4.15
N GLU A 39 13.18 -0.80 -3.43
CA GLU A 39 12.18 -1.69 -4.01
C GLU A 39 11.34 -0.97 -5.07
N PRO A 40 10.72 -1.68 -6.03
CA PRO A 40 9.77 -1.09 -6.95
C PRO A 40 8.63 -0.37 -6.21
N HIS A 41 8.31 0.85 -6.66
CA HIS A 41 7.24 1.65 -6.07
C HIS A 41 5.88 0.98 -6.27
N HIS A 42 5.08 0.94 -5.21
CA HIS A 42 3.73 0.41 -5.22
C HIS A 42 2.72 1.51 -4.90
N ARG A 43 1.53 1.46 -5.50
CA ARG A 43 0.48 2.50 -5.31
C ARG A 43 0.07 2.74 -3.85
N ALA A 44 0.28 1.74 -2.98
CA ALA A 44 -0.03 1.76 -1.56
C ALA A 44 1.15 2.21 -0.69
N ASP A 45 2.29 2.55 -1.29
CA ASP A 45 3.44 3.03 -0.55
C ASP A 45 3.13 4.43 0.04
N VAL A 46 3.61 4.64 1.25
CA VAL A 46 3.55 5.88 2.02
C VAL A 46 4.99 6.25 2.34
N GLU A 47 5.44 7.36 1.76
CA GLU A 47 6.74 7.94 2.06
C GLU A 47 6.77 8.42 3.51
N LEU A 48 7.89 8.16 4.17
CA LEU A 48 8.16 8.53 5.55
C LEU A 48 9.35 9.47 5.56
N GLU A 49 9.22 10.60 6.24
CA GLU A 49 10.30 11.55 6.36
C GLU A 49 11.37 10.99 7.29
N TRP A 50 12.64 11.36 7.06
CA TRP A 50 13.77 10.85 7.83
C TRP A 50 13.58 11.07 9.35
N HIS A 51 13.00 12.20 9.75
CA HIS A 51 12.78 12.54 11.15
C HIS A 51 11.69 11.65 11.79
N GLU A 52 10.67 11.27 11.02
CA GLU A 52 9.61 10.37 11.51
C GLU A 52 10.16 8.98 11.79
N LEU A 53 11.13 8.52 11.00
CA LEU A 53 11.81 7.25 11.19
C LEU A 53 12.78 7.29 12.36
N ALA A 54 13.54 8.39 12.50
CA ALA A 54 14.49 8.58 13.58
C ALA A 54 13.79 8.69 14.95
N GLU A 55 12.74 9.52 15.05
CA GLU A 55 11.91 9.63 16.26
C GLU A 55 11.22 8.32 16.62
N ALA A 56 10.92 7.50 15.61
CA ALA A 56 10.34 6.18 15.82
C ALA A 56 11.34 5.12 16.30
N GLY A 57 12.62 5.46 16.46
CA GLY A 57 13.66 4.56 16.97
C GLY A 57 14.22 3.59 15.92
N LEU A 58 14.02 3.84 14.64
CA LEU A 58 14.55 2.98 13.57
C LEU A 58 16.00 3.31 13.25
N ALA A 59 16.84 2.28 13.20
CA ALA A 59 18.22 2.40 12.71
C ALA A 59 18.28 2.62 11.18
N ARG A 60 17.27 2.13 10.45
CA ARG A 60 17.17 2.27 9.00
C ARG A 60 16.23 3.39 8.64
N LEU A 61 16.75 4.39 7.93
CA LEU A 61 16.01 5.58 7.50
C LEU A 61 15.71 5.57 5.99
N ASP A 62 16.10 4.51 5.28
CA ASP A 62 15.95 4.30 3.84
C ASP A 62 14.71 3.44 3.53
N VAL A 63 13.62 3.65 4.25
CA VAL A 63 12.42 2.81 4.17
C VAL A 63 11.16 3.63 3.99
N ARG A 64 10.17 3.01 3.35
CA ARG A 64 8.80 3.51 3.25
C ARG A 64 7.83 2.48 3.80
N CYS A 65 6.63 2.90 4.18
CA CYS A 65 5.60 1.97 4.61
C CYS A 65 4.76 1.55 3.40
N ARG A 66 4.78 0.26 3.07
CA ARG A 66 3.86 -0.29 2.08
C ARG A 66 2.55 -0.61 2.79
N ALA A 67 1.55 0.26 2.64
CA ALA A 67 0.29 0.22 3.36
C ALA A 67 -0.66 -0.88 2.83
N ILE A 68 -0.18 -2.13 2.84
CA ILE A 68 -0.92 -3.34 2.53
C ILE A 68 -1.01 -4.13 3.84
N PRO A 69 -2.19 -4.12 4.49
CA PRO A 69 -2.40 -4.90 5.71
C PRO A 69 -2.11 -6.37 5.48
N CYS A 70 -1.26 -6.92 6.34
CA CYS A 70 -0.90 -8.32 6.37
C CYS A 70 -1.21 -8.87 7.75
N GLU A 71 -1.93 -9.99 7.80
CA GLU A 71 -2.07 -10.74 9.05
C GLU A 71 -0.78 -11.52 9.34
N ARG A 72 -0.40 -11.53 10.61
CA ARG A 72 0.73 -12.25 11.15
C ARG A 72 0.34 -12.93 12.45
N ARG A 73 0.79 -14.17 12.62
CA ARG A 73 0.71 -14.86 13.90
C ARG A 73 1.74 -14.24 14.83
N GLY A 74 1.33 -13.81 16.02
CA GLY A 74 2.13 -13.00 16.94
C GLY A 74 3.26 -13.74 17.69
N HIS A 75 3.86 -14.77 17.11
CA HIS A 75 5.02 -15.45 17.70
C HIS A 75 6.31 -14.73 17.30
N GLY A 76 7.24 -14.56 18.24
CA GLY A 76 8.54 -13.95 17.96
C GLY A 76 8.47 -12.46 17.60
N LEU A 77 7.47 -11.73 18.10
CA LEU A 77 7.38 -10.29 17.91
C LEU A 77 8.40 -9.57 18.79
N GLU A 78 9.10 -8.63 18.18
CA GLU A 78 10.02 -7.72 18.87
C GLU A 78 9.65 -6.29 18.55
N ARG A 79 9.39 -5.49 19.58
CA ARG A 79 9.12 -4.07 19.42
C ARG A 79 10.43 -3.33 19.19
N LEU A 80 10.50 -2.61 18.07
CA LEU A 80 11.65 -1.78 17.71
C LEU A 80 11.44 -0.31 18.08
N GLY A 81 10.18 0.15 18.09
CA GLY A 81 9.86 1.52 18.40
C GLY A 81 8.41 1.86 18.10
N ARG A 82 8.11 3.13 17.82
CA ARG A 82 6.74 3.62 17.65
C ARG A 82 6.66 4.78 16.67
N MET A 83 5.77 4.69 15.69
CA MET A 83 5.49 5.77 14.76
C MET A 83 4.86 6.97 15.48
N CYS A 84 5.22 8.17 15.05
CA CYS A 84 4.51 9.37 15.47
C CYS A 84 3.06 9.35 14.95
N GLY A 85 2.14 10.02 15.65
CA GLY A 85 0.71 9.96 15.34
C GLY A 85 0.34 10.51 13.97
N VAL A 86 1.10 11.46 13.42
CA VAL A 86 0.89 12.03 12.08
C VAL A 86 1.23 10.99 11.00
N ALA A 87 2.42 10.39 11.07
CA ALA A 87 2.84 9.34 10.15
C ALA A 87 1.92 8.12 10.23
N PHE A 88 1.57 7.69 11.44
CA PHE A 88 0.68 6.56 11.65
C PHE A 88 -0.70 6.77 10.99
N ARG A 89 -1.32 7.95 11.16
CA ARG A 89 -2.61 8.26 10.50
C ARG A 89 -2.53 8.25 8.98
N ARG A 90 -1.41 8.69 8.39
CA ARG A 90 -1.20 8.62 6.93
C ARG A 90 -1.15 7.16 6.46
N ILE A 91 -0.43 6.32 7.19
CA ILE A 91 -0.33 4.87 6.92
C ILE A 91 -1.70 4.21 7.03
N GLU A 92 -2.40 4.39 8.15
CA GLU A 92 -3.71 3.81 8.43
C GLU A 92 -4.73 4.22 7.35
N GLY A 93 -4.80 5.51 7.04
CA GLY A 93 -5.70 6.02 6.00
C GLY A 93 -5.41 5.43 4.62
N LYS A 94 -4.13 5.25 4.27
CA LYS A 94 -3.74 4.61 3.00
C LYS A 94 -4.09 3.12 2.99
N ALA A 95 -3.85 2.43 4.10
CA ALA A 95 -4.14 1.01 4.27
C ALA A 95 -5.64 0.71 4.12
N LEU A 96 -6.50 1.51 4.75
CA LEU A 96 -7.95 1.40 4.62
C LEU A 96 -8.42 1.59 3.18
N ARG A 97 -7.88 2.59 2.48
CA ARG A 97 -8.19 2.83 1.06
C ARG A 97 -7.76 1.68 0.16
N GLU A 98 -6.55 1.15 0.36
CA GLU A 98 -6.03 0.01 -0.40
C GLU A 98 -6.84 -1.26 -0.13
N ALA A 99 -7.21 -1.54 1.13
CA ALA A 99 -8.07 -2.66 1.47
C ALA A 99 -9.45 -2.58 0.79
N ARG A 100 -10.07 -1.38 0.80
CA ARG A 100 -11.32 -1.13 0.08
C ARG A 100 -11.17 -1.33 -1.43
N GLN A 101 -10.10 -0.80 -2.02
CA GLN A 101 -9.81 -0.92 -3.45
C GLN A 101 -9.63 -2.39 -3.85
N ARG A 102 -8.89 -3.18 -3.07
CA ARG A 102 -8.70 -4.62 -3.31
C ARG A 102 -10.00 -5.40 -3.22
N ARG A 103 -10.88 -5.06 -2.29
CA ARG A 103 -12.21 -5.68 -2.19
C ARG A 103 -13.01 -5.43 -3.48
N LEU A 104 -13.06 -4.18 -3.94
CA LEU A 104 -13.72 -3.83 -5.21
C LEU A 104 -13.11 -4.57 -6.40
N GLU A 105 -11.79 -4.66 -6.49
CA GLU A 105 -11.08 -5.40 -7.54
C GLU A 105 -11.39 -6.91 -7.49
N THR A 106 -11.54 -7.48 -6.29
CA THR A 106 -11.86 -8.90 -6.09
C THR A 106 -13.31 -9.19 -6.47
N ASP A 107 -14.25 -8.34 -6.05
CA ASP A 107 -15.67 -8.48 -6.36
C ASP A 107 -15.94 -8.31 -7.87
N ALA A 108 -15.21 -7.39 -8.52
CA ALA A 108 -15.23 -7.21 -9.98
C ALA A 108 -14.77 -8.47 -10.73
N ARG A 109 -13.68 -9.09 -10.26
CA ARG A 109 -13.16 -10.34 -10.84
C ARG A 109 -14.16 -11.48 -10.68
N ARG A 110 -14.79 -11.60 -9.50
CA ARG A 110 -15.79 -12.63 -9.21
C ARG A 110 -17.09 -12.46 -10.01
N SER A 111 -17.51 -11.21 -10.23
CA SER A 111 -18.74 -10.90 -10.96
C SER A 111 -18.58 -10.84 -12.49
N GLY A 112 -17.37 -11.03 -13.02
CA GLY A 112 -17.07 -10.90 -14.46
C GLY A 112 -17.21 -9.46 -15.01
N LYS A 113 -17.61 -8.50 -14.18
CA LYS A 113 -17.71 -7.09 -14.54
C LYS A 113 -16.34 -6.44 -14.35
N ARG A 114 -15.62 -6.18 -15.45
CA ARG A 114 -14.44 -5.32 -15.41
C ARG A 114 -14.82 -4.00 -14.77
N VAL A 115 -14.30 -3.72 -13.57
CA VAL A 115 -14.32 -2.37 -12.99
C VAL A 115 -13.53 -1.50 -13.96
N ARG A 116 -14.26 -0.73 -14.77
CA ARG A 116 -13.70 0.41 -15.47
C ARG A 116 -13.27 1.37 -14.37
N GLN A 117 -11.98 1.39 -14.05
CA GLN A 117 -11.39 2.54 -13.41
C GLN A 117 -11.72 3.72 -14.33
N SER A 118 -12.62 4.60 -13.90
CA SER A 118 -12.81 5.86 -14.58
C SER A 118 -11.54 6.67 -14.35
N SER A 119 -10.54 6.46 -15.20
CA SER A 119 -9.58 7.51 -15.50
C SER A 119 -10.43 8.70 -15.91
N ALA A 120 -10.38 9.78 -15.13
CA ALA A 120 -10.94 11.07 -15.54
C ALA A 120 -10.54 11.31 -17.01
N PRO A 121 -11.43 11.84 -17.87
CA PRO A 121 -11.11 11.99 -19.27
C PRO A 121 -9.87 12.87 -19.38
N VAL A 122 -8.73 12.25 -19.72
CA VAL A 122 -7.55 12.97 -20.16
C VAL A 122 -8.00 13.65 -21.44
N ARG A 123 -8.22 14.96 -21.35
CA ARG A 123 -8.58 15.82 -22.46
C ARG A 123 -7.55 15.57 -23.55
N ALA A 124 -7.95 14.84 -24.59
CA ALA A 124 -7.12 14.59 -25.74
C ALA A 124 -6.77 15.96 -26.34
N VAL A 125 -5.53 16.37 -26.16
CA VAL A 125 -4.97 17.53 -26.86
C VAL A 125 -4.68 17.03 -28.26
N TRP A 126 -5.53 17.42 -29.20
CA TRP A 126 -5.30 17.26 -30.62
C TRP A 126 -4.13 18.16 -30.99
N MET A 127 -2.94 17.57 -31.14
CA MET A 127 -1.86 18.22 -31.89
C MET A 127 -2.19 17.99 -33.36
N GLU A 128 -2.40 19.08 -34.10
CA GLU A 128 -2.62 19.06 -35.54
C GLU A 128 -1.47 18.33 -36.23
N GLY A 129 -1.81 17.29 -37.00
CA GLY A 129 -0.87 16.60 -37.88
C GLY A 129 -0.86 15.09 -37.69
N GLN A 130 -1.64 14.41 -38.55
CA GLN A 130 -1.61 12.98 -38.86
C GLN A 130 -2.25 12.03 -37.85
N ALA A 131 -3.54 11.77 -38.08
CA ALA A 131 -4.26 10.64 -37.51
C ALA A 131 -3.68 9.32 -38.03
N LEU A 132 -2.96 8.59 -37.17
CA LEU A 132 -2.65 7.18 -37.37
C LEU A 132 -3.92 6.38 -37.07
N MET A 133 -4.62 6.00 -38.13
CA MET A 133 -5.78 5.11 -38.08
C MET A 133 -5.43 3.83 -37.31
N SER A 134 -6.23 3.55 -36.28
CA SER A 134 -6.14 2.31 -35.52
C SER A 134 -6.47 1.13 -36.44
N ARG A 135 -5.69 0.04 -36.37
CA ARG A 135 -5.88 -1.21 -37.16
C ARG A 135 -7.26 -1.86 -37.01
N ARG A 136 -8.12 -1.32 -36.14
CA ARG A 136 -9.46 -1.80 -35.88
C ARG A 136 -10.51 -1.26 -36.87
N GLU A 137 -10.24 -0.16 -37.56
CA GLU A 137 -11.18 0.44 -38.53
C GLU A 137 -11.03 -0.12 -39.96
N SER A 138 -9.92 -0.78 -40.28
CA SER A 138 -9.68 -1.37 -41.61
C SER A 138 -10.52 -2.62 -41.91
N ARG A 139 -11.28 -3.15 -40.94
CA ARG A 139 -12.11 -4.37 -41.12
C ARG A 139 -13.60 -4.09 -41.36
N LEU A 140 -14.04 -2.83 -41.32
CA LEU A 140 -15.45 -2.45 -41.51
C LEU A 140 -15.71 -1.67 -42.81
N ALA A 141 -14.68 -1.45 -43.64
CA ALA A 141 -14.79 -0.74 -44.91
C ALA A 141 -14.54 -1.65 -46.13
N GLY A 142 -14.83 -2.95 -46.00
CA GLY A 142 -14.62 -3.96 -47.05
C GLY A 142 -15.77 -4.96 -47.12
N GLY A 143 -17.00 -4.46 -47.15
CA GLY A 143 -18.20 -5.19 -47.55
C GLY A 143 -18.78 -4.55 -48.80
#